data_AF-A0A076HRJ8-F1
#
_entry.id   AF-A0A076HRJ8-F1
#
_cell.length_a   1.000
_cell.length_b   1.000
_cell.length_c   1.000
_cell.angle_alpha   90.00
_cell.angle_beta   90.00
_cell.angle_gamma   90.00
#
_symmetry.space_group_name_H-M   'P 1'
#
loop_
_entity.id
_entity.type
_entity.pdbx_description
1 polymer ?
#
loop_
_entity_poly.entity_id
_entity_poly.type
_entity_poly.pdbx_seq_one_letter_code
_entity_poly.pdbx_strand_id
1 'polypeptide(L)'
;MADLKGLQFYYGAGAHAGSYKGRYYYVERLYYYKKDKYRSNYVVYVNDDRNYVVFGADLILGLEYKMPDLPFVVGVDYKPYFEVFDGYTGFYNDAAVSLRFTF
;
A
#
# COMPACT_ATOMS: atom_id res chain seq x y z
N MET A 1 21.40 -25.41 -8.03
CA MET A 1 21.03 -23.98 -7.93
C MET A 1 22.32 -23.21 -7.85
N ALA A 2 22.55 -22.23 -8.74
CA ALA A 2 23.77 -21.44 -8.72
C ALA A 2 23.74 -20.54 -7.47
N ASP A 3 24.72 -20.72 -6.58
CA ASP A 3 24.92 -19.84 -5.43
C ASP A 3 25.53 -18.53 -5.95
N LEU A 4 24.67 -17.55 -6.22
CA LEU A 4 25.07 -16.22 -6.67
C LEU A 4 25.64 -15.47 -5.46
N LYS A 5 26.96 -15.48 -5.33
CA LYS A 5 27.69 -14.81 -4.25
C LYS A 5 27.29 -13.34 -4.17
N GLY A 6 26.72 -12.93 -3.04
CA GLY A 6 26.24 -11.56 -2.81
C GLY A 6 24.74 -11.36 -2.99
N LEU A 7 24.00 -12.37 -3.45
CA LEU A 7 22.54 -12.35 -3.50
C LEU A 7 21.95 -12.75 -2.13
N GLN A 8 21.06 -11.93 -1.60
CA GLN A 8 20.34 -12.19 -0.36
C GLN A 8 18.84 -12.03 -0.59
N PHE A 9 18.07 -13.00 -0.13
CA PHE A 9 16.63 -12.93 -0.10
C PHE A 9 16.18 -12.60 1.33
N TYR A 10 15.25 -11.67 1.46
CA TYR A 10 14.62 -11.35 2.73
C TYR A 10 13.10 -11.34 2.58
N TYR A 11 12.42 -11.64 3.67
CA TYR A 11 10.98 -11.56 3.76
C TYR A 11 10.58 -11.08 5.14
N GLY A 12 9.43 -10.44 5.23
CA GLY A 12 8.88 -9.92 6.47
C GLY A 12 7.37 -9.83 6.41
N ALA A 13 6.76 -9.76 7.59
CA ALA A 13 5.34 -9.52 7.77
C ALA A 13 5.18 -8.48 8.86
N GLY A 14 4.23 -7.57 8.70
CA GLY A 14 3.97 -6.47 9.61
C GLY A 14 2.52 -6.02 9.57
N ALA A 15 2.17 -5.08 10.43
CA ALA A 15 0.88 -4.41 10.42
C ALA A 15 1.09 -2.89 10.47
N HIS A 16 0.20 -2.15 9.82
CA HIS A 16 0.20 -0.69 9.85
C HIS A 16 -1.14 -0.13 10.30
N ALA A 17 -1.12 1.09 10.83
CA ALA A 17 -2.28 1.85 11.22
C ALA A 17 -2.06 3.31 10.84
N GLY A 18 -3.06 3.94 10.20
CA GLY A 18 -2.98 5.31 9.72
C GLY A 18 -4.31 6.04 9.84
N SER A 19 -4.28 7.36 9.64
CA SER A 19 -5.50 8.17 9.56
C SER A 19 -5.42 9.12 8.38
N TYR A 20 -6.42 9.10 7.50
CA TYR A 20 -6.50 9.99 6.35
C TYR A 20 -7.67 10.96 6.53
N LYS A 21 -7.42 12.26 6.28
CA LYS A 21 -8.48 13.26 6.13
C LYS A 21 -9.09 13.12 4.73
N GLY A 22 -10.41 12.99 4.66
CA GLY A 22 -11.19 12.65 3.45
C GLY A 22 -11.09 13.58 2.23
N ARG A 23 -10.17 14.56 2.18
CA ARG A 23 -9.97 15.46 1.03
C ARG A 23 -9.33 14.78 -0.20
N TYR A 24 -8.86 13.55 -0.09
CA TYR A 24 -8.06 12.89 -1.14
C TYR A 24 -8.56 11.52 -1.61
N TYR A 25 -9.83 11.18 -1.35
CA TYR A 25 -10.40 9.96 -1.93
C TYR A 25 -11.51 10.27 -2.93
N TYR A 26 -11.23 10.00 -4.21
CA TYR A 26 -12.25 9.70 -5.21
C TYR A 26 -12.87 8.34 -4.86
N VAL A 27 -13.66 8.28 -3.79
CA VAL A 27 -14.57 7.15 -3.61
C VAL A 27 -15.82 7.52 -4.40
N GLU A 28 -16.15 6.76 -5.44
CA GLU A 28 -17.54 6.63 -5.89
C GLU A 28 -18.34 6.03 -4.73
N ARG A 29 -18.64 6.86 -3.74
CA ARG A 29 -19.43 6.49 -2.58
C ARG A 29 -20.87 6.56 -3.06
N LEU A 30 -21.39 5.44 -3.57
CA LEU A 30 -22.83 5.26 -3.78
C LEU A 30 -23.52 5.26 -2.41
N TYR A 31 -23.81 6.47 -1.92
CA TYR A 31 -24.55 6.68 -0.68
C TYR A 31 -25.99 6.17 -0.86
N TYR A 32 -26.34 5.08 -0.18
CA TYR A 32 -27.72 4.61 -0.08
C TYR A 32 -28.50 5.50 0.89
N TYR A 33 -28.96 6.66 0.43
CA TYR A 33 -29.88 7.51 1.19
C TYR A 33 -31.30 6.97 1.03
N LYS A 34 -31.80 6.20 2.00
CA LYS A 34 -33.22 5.80 2.03
C LYS A 34 -34.05 6.95 2.59
N LYS A 35 -34.42 7.89 1.73
CA LYS A 35 -35.54 8.81 1.99
C LYS A 35 -36.31 9.01 0.69
N ASP A 36 -37.46 8.35 0.64
CA ASP A 36 -38.59 8.57 -0.26
C ASP A 36 -38.33 8.95 -1.74
N LYS A 37 -38.49 7.95 -2.60
CA LYS A 37 -39.14 8.03 -3.94
C LYS A 37 -38.59 8.93 -5.06
N TYR A 38 -37.31 9.30 -5.11
CA TYR A 38 -36.72 9.78 -6.38
C TYR A 38 -35.32 9.20 -6.63
N ARG A 39 -35.22 8.32 -7.65
CA ARG A 39 -33.95 7.85 -8.22
C ARG A 39 -33.37 8.98 -9.07
N SER A 40 -32.41 9.71 -8.55
CA SER A 40 -31.60 10.62 -9.34
C SER A 40 -30.13 10.49 -8.96
N ASN A 41 -29.29 10.20 -9.96
CA ASN A 41 -27.85 10.08 -9.81
C ASN A 41 -27.24 11.49 -9.78
N TYR A 42 -27.19 12.11 -8.59
CA TYR A 42 -26.45 13.35 -8.40
C TYR A 42 -25.09 13.06 -7.79
N VAL A 43 -24.03 13.53 -8.44
CA VAL A 43 -22.67 13.58 -7.86
C VAL A 43 -22.68 14.70 -6.82
N VAL A 44 -22.85 14.34 -5.55
CA VAL A 44 -22.83 15.29 -4.44
C VAL A 44 -21.39 15.38 -3.93
N TYR A 45 -20.78 16.56 -4.05
CA TYR A 45 -19.50 16.87 -3.40
C TYR A 45 -19.74 17.11 -1.90
N VAL A 46 -19.76 16.03 -1.12
CA VAL A 46 -19.80 16.14 0.34
C VAL A 46 -18.38 16.41 0.83
N ASN A 47 -18.11 17.63 1.31
CA ASN A 47 -16.93 17.90 2.12
C ASN A 47 -17.13 17.22 3.47
N ASP A 48 -16.74 15.95 3.54
CA ASP A 48 -16.74 15.19 4.77
C ASP A 48 -15.39 15.38 5.46
N ASP A 49 -15.36 16.18 6.53
CA ASP A 49 -14.24 16.27 7.48
C ASP A 49 -14.06 14.98 8.31
N ARG A 50 -14.60 13.85 7.82
CA ARG A 50 -14.45 12.56 8.46
C ARG A 50 -13.00 12.08 8.34
N ASN A 51 -12.42 11.80 9.50
CA ASN A 51 -11.14 11.10 9.60
C ASN A 51 -11.41 9.61 9.43
N TYR A 52 -10.81 9.01 8.41
CA TYR A 52 -10.86 7.56 8.22
C TYR A 52 -9.62 6.98 8.87
N VAL A 53 -9.81 6.16 9.89
CA VAL A 53 -8.74 5.36 10.48
C VAL A 53 -8.65 4.08 9.66
N VAL A 54 -7.44 3.76 9.23
CA VAL A 54 -7.12 2.60 8.40
C VAL A 54 -6.18 1.72 9.19
N PHE A 55 -6.45 0.42 9.18
CA PHE A 55 -5.56 -0.59 9.74
C PHE A 55 -5.32 -1.63 8.69
N GLY A 56 -4.10 -2.13 8.59
CA GLY A 56 -3.74 -3.08 7.56
C GLY A 56 -2.63 -4.00 7.99
N ALA A 57 -2.37 -5.01 7.18
CA ALA A 57 -1.15 -5.78 7.30
C ALA A 57 -0.41 -5.89 5.99
N ASP A 58 0.91 -5.93 6.15
CA ASP A 58 1.90 -5.85 5.09
C ASP A 58 2.68 -7.15 5.09
N LEU A 59 2.93 -7.68 3.89
CA LEU A 59 4.02 -8.61 3.69
C LEU A 59 5.07 -7.89 2.86
N ILE A 60 6.35 -8.19 3.08
CA ILE A 60 7.43 -7.71 2.24
C ILE A 60 8.27 -8.91 1.80
N LEU A 61 8.60 -8.94 0.52
CA LEU A 61 9.47 -9.91 -0.10
C LEU A 61 10.52 -9.11 -0.86
N GLY A 62 11.79 -9.37 -0.61
CA GLY A 62 12.86 -8.59 -1.22
C GLY A 62 14.07 -9.41 -1.57
N LEU A 63 14.77 -8.93 -2.59
CA LEU A 63 16.00 -9.49 -3.10
C LEU A 63 17.03 -8.36 -3.16
N GLU A 64 18.16 -8.57 -2.50
CA GLU A 64 19.30 -7.66 -2.56
C GLU A 64 20.49 -8.35 -3.19
N TYR A 65 21.21 -7.65 -4.05
CA TYR A 65 22.44 -8.12 -4.66
C TYR A 65 23.56 -7.13 -4.36
N LYS A 66 24.52 -7.58 -3.54
CA LYS A 66 25.77 -6.86 -3.32
C LYS A 66 26.73 -7.16 -4.46
N MET A 67 27.10 -6.13 -5.20
CA MET A 67 28.10 -6.25 -6.26
C MET A 67 29.46 -6.59 -5.64
N PRO A 68 30.15 -7.67 -6.07
CA PRO A 68 31.44 -8.05 -5.51
C PRO A 68 32.54 -7.01 -5.76
N ASP A 69 32.54 -6.42 -6.96
CA ASP A 69 33.60 -5.54 -7.45
C ASP A 69 33.26 -4.05 -7.31
N LEU A 70 32.01 -3.72 -6.96
CA LEU A 70 31.53 -2.35 -6.85
C LEU A 70 30.94 -2.09 -5.46
N PRO A 71 31.10 -0.89 -4.89
CA PRO A 71 30.55 -0.49 -3.60
C PRO A 71 29.03 -0.25 -3.64
N PHE A 72 28.29 -1.02 -4.43
CA PHE A 72 26.85 -0.86 -4.62
C PHE A 72 26.08 -2.13 -4.26
N VAL A 73 24.92 -1.94 -3.65
CA VAL A 73 23.90 -2.96 -3.45
C VAL A 73 22.66 -2.53 -4.22
N VAL A 74 22.16 -3.40 -5.08
CA VAL A 74 20.89 -3.19 -5.78
C VAL A 74 19.85 -4.09 -5.14
N GLY A 75 18.70 -3.52 -4.79
CA GLY A 75 17.59 -4.25 -4.19
C GLY A 75 16.31 -4.09 -5.00
N VAL A 76 15.49 -5.12 -5.01
CA VAL A 76 14.10 -5.06 -5.46
C VAL A 76 13.23 -5.64 -4.36
N ASP A 77 12.17 -4.94 -4.00
CA ASP A 77 11.21 -5.39 -3.01
C ASP A 77 9.78 -5.25 -3.50
N TYR A 78 8.95 -6.19 -3.05
CA TYR A 78 7.54 -6.29 -3.34
C TYR A 78 6.79 -6.39 -2.02
N LYS A 79 5.85 -5.47 -1.81
CA LYS A 79 5.09 -5.35 -0.58
C LYS A 79 3.59 -5.42 -0.89
N PRO A 80 2.97 -6.62 -0.89
CA PRO A 80 1.52 -6.72 -0.90
C PRO A 80 0.98 -6.37 0.49
N TYR A 81 -0.09 -5.59 0.51
CA TYR A 81 -0.73 -5.18 1.76
C TYR A 81 -2.24 -5.15 1.62
N PHE A 82 -2.91 -5.41 2.73
CA PHE A 82 -4.35 -5.26 2.85
C PHE A 82 -4.66 -4.14 3.81
N GLU A 83 -5.67 -3.36 3.48
CA GLU A 83 -6.18 -2.26 4.30
C GLU A 83 -7.64 -2.51 4.63
N VAL A 84 -8.01 -2.24 5.87
CA VAL A 84 -9.38 -2.26 6.37
C VAL A 84 -9.74 -0.87 6.83
N PHE A 85 -10.78 -0.29 6.22
CA PHE A 85 -11.29 1.03 6.55
C PHE A 85 -12.82 1.04 6.48
N ASP A 86 -13.47 1.50 7.54
CA ASP A 86 -14.92 1.74 7.60
C ASP A 86 -15.80 0.59 7.02
N GLY A 87 -15.41 -0.67 7.30
CA GLY A 87 -16.13 -1.88 6.84
C GLY A 87 -15.76 -2.38 5.44
N TYR A 88 -14.85 -1.71 4.72
CA TYR A 88 -14.32 -2.12 3.42
C TYR A 88 -12.89 -2.66 3.56
N THR A 89 -12.54 -3.58 2.66
CA THR A 89 -11.20 -4.15 2.56
C THR A 89 -10.60 -3.85 1.19
N GLY A 90 -9.45 -3.20 1.15
CA GLY A 90 -8.65 -2.98 -0.06
C GLY A 90 -7.44 -3.91 -0.09
N PHE A 91 -7.11 -4.46 -1.25
CA PHE A 91 -5.87 -5.20 -1.47
C PHE A 91 -5.00 -4.41 -2.44
N TYR A 92 -3.81 -4.04 -1.98
CA TYR A 92 -2.88 -3.19 -2.69
C TYR A 92 -1.51 -3.83 -2.72
N ASN A 93 -0.67 -3.37 -3.64
CA ASN A 93 0.66 -3.90 -3.81
C ASN A 93 1.60 -2.77 -4.18
N ASP A 94 2.68 -2.63 -3.43
CA ASP A 94 3.77 -1.72 -3.76
C ASP A 94 4.96 -2.55 -4.25
N ALA A 95 5.76 -1.97 -5.13
CA ALA A 95 7.06 -2.48 -5.50
C ALA A 95 8.06 -1.34 -5.47
N ALA A 96 9.27 -1.61 -4.99
CA ALA A 96 10.35 -0.63 -4.99
C ALA A 96 11.64 -1.24 -5.53
N VAL A 97 12.47 -0.34 -6.07
CA VAL A 97 13.84 -0.62 -6.46
C VAL A 97 14.74 0.28 -5.64
N SER A 98 15.79 -0.28 -5.06
CA SER A 98 16.75 0.46 -4.24
C SER A 98 18.17 0.32 -4.78
N LEU A 99 18.94 1.39 -4.62
CA LEU A 99 20.37 1.43 -4.87
C LEU A 99 21.03 1.99 -3.61
N ARG A 100 21.93 1.21 -3.00
CA ARG A 100 22.65 1.61 -1.79
C ARG A 100 24.15 1.62 -2.07
N PHE A 101 24.84 2.63 -1.57
CA PHE A 101 26.30 2.71 -1.60
C PHE A 101 26.88 2.22 -0.26
N THR A 102 27.87 1.32 -0.30
CA THR A 102 28.52 0.72 0.88
C THR A 102 30.04 0.87 0.79
N PHE A 103 30.66 1.39 1.86
CA PHE A 103 32.11 1.52 2.02
C PHE A 103 32.70 0.35 2.83
#